data_AF-A0A2E9U5H8-F1
#
_entry.id   AF-A0A2E9U5H8-F1
#
_cell.length_a   1.000
_cell.length_b   1.000
_cell.length_c   1.000
_cell.angle_alpha   90.00
_cell.angle_beta   90.00
_cell.angle_gamma   90.00
#
_symmetry.space_group_name_H-M   'P 1'
#
loop_
_entity.id
_entity.type
_entity.pdbx_description
1 polymer ?
#
loop_
_entity_poly.entity_id
_entity_poly.type
_entity_poly.pdbx_seq_one_letter_code
_entity_poly.pdbx_strand_id
1 'polypeptide(L)'
;MNNTLLGSIGKKAVNTFRKDLLQMLRIGKEIDRYYAESHQDVDIYKKKFNSLMNEFNKKYKNLKLKIVKKPNEINLKILLNEKSARDCFENAASKIIGVQSIGASKFGTAIVSNPDQFTSELEKAKTKLYITYYNPQTGTTNVFLQYDKKEKKVEIVYELEEIENEPNPEFQLVAYYALNQPYNEKINLHDEGATLGFSHIPGHVEKAEYFRKFDRHIK
;
A
#
# COMPACT_ATOMS: atom_id res chain seq x y z
N MET A 1 -2.33 -10.11 -25.73
CA MET A 1 -3.16 -9.60 -24.62
C MET A 1 -2.22 -9.31 -23.46
N ASN A 2 -2.08 -8.05 -23.05
CA ASN A 2 -1.21 -7.70 -21.92
C ASN A 2 -1.89 -8.19 -20.63
N ASN A 3 -1.47 -9.34 -20.11
CA ASN A 3 -1.84 -9.84 -18.80
C ASN A 3 -1.21 -8.94 -17.73
N THR A 4 -1.82 -7.77 -17.48
CA THR A 4 -1.51 -6.95 -16.32
C THR A 4 -2.23 -7.54 -15.10
N LEU A 5 -1.66 -7.38 -13.90
CA LEU A 5 -2.23 -7.92 -12.66
C LEU A 5 -3.72 -7.54 -12.45
N LEU A 6 -4.10 -6.33 -12.87
CA LEU A 6 -5.46 -5.81 -12.77
C LEU A 6 -6.28 -5.95 -14.05
N GLY A 7 -5.76 -6.61 -15.10
CA GLY A 7 -6.36 -6.62 -16.43
C GLY A 7 -7.77 -7.23 -16.52
N SER A 8 -8.13 -8.11 -15.58
CA SER A 8 -9.48 -8.69 -15.46
C SER A 8 -10.40 -7.93 -14.49
N ILE A 9 -9.88 -6.94 -13.76
CA ILE A 9 -10.63 -6.18 -12.75
C ILE A 9 -11.20 -4.92 -13.41
N GLY A 10 -12.51 -4.70 -13.26
CA GLY A 10 -13.19 -3.56 -13.87
C GLY A 10 -12.67 -2.21 -13.34
N LYS A 11 -12.41 -1.26 -14.24
CA LYS A 11 -11.89 0.09 -13.90
C LYS A 11 -12.73 0.82 -12.85
N LYS A 12 -14.06 0.64 -12.86
CA LYS A 12 -14.94 1.22 -11.84
C LYS A 12 -14.60 0.71 -10.43
N ALA A 13 -14.37 -0.59 -10.28
CA ALA A 13 -14.02 -1.20 -8.99
C ALA A 13 -12.64 -0.71 -8.52
N VAL A 14 -11.66 -0.62 -9.42
CA VAL A 14 -10.33 -0.04 -9.13
C VAL A 14 -10.46 1.40 -8.63
N ASN A 15 -11.26 2.22 -9.31
CA ASN A 15 -11.49 3.61 -8.90
C ASN A 15 -12.19 3.73 -7.55
N THR A 16 -13.19 2.87 -7.27
CA THR A 16 -13.85 2.82 -5.96
C THR A 16 -12.86 2.45 -4.87
N PHE A 17 -12.09 1.39 -5.08
CA PHE A 17 -11.05 0.96 -4.15
C PHE A 17 -10.01 2.06 -3.92
N ARG A 18 -9.58 2.75 -4.99
CA ARG A 18 -8.64 3.87 -4.90
C ARG A 18 -9.16 4.95 -3.97
N LYS A 19 -10.39 5.41 -4.16
CA LYS A 19 -11.00 6.44 -3.30
C LYS A 19 -11.05 6.02 -1.85
N ASP A 20 -11.41 4.76 -1.58
CA ASP A 20 -11.47 4.22 -0.23
C ASP A 20 -10.07 4.13 0.39
N LEU A 21 -9.08 3.56 -0.33
CA LEU A 21 -7.70 3.44 0.15
C LEU A 21 -7.09 4.81 0.44
N LEU A 22 -7.19 5.76 -0.47
CA LEU A 22 -6.65 7.12 -0.31
C LEU A 22 -7.26 7.81 0.91
N GLN A 23 -8.57 7.63 1.13
CA GLN A 23 -9.25 8.17 2.30
C GLN A 23 -8.68 7.56 3.60
N MET A 24 -8.44 6.24 3.63
CA MET A 24 -7.85 5.57 4.79
C MET A 24 -6.40 5.99 5.05
N LEU A 25 -5.58 6.10 4.00
CA LEU A 25 -4.19 6.55 4.08
C LEU A 25 -4.11 7.97 4.63
N ARG A 26 -4.94 8.89 4.10
CA ARG A 26 -5.04 10.27 4.57
C ARG A 26 -5.36 10.34 6.07
N ILE A 27 -6.42 9.64 6.49
CA ILE A 27 -6.82 9.63 7.91
C ILE A 27 -5.71 9.03 8.78
N GLY A 28 -5.08 7.94 8.33
CA GLY A 28 -3.96 7.32 9.02
C GLY A 28 -2.80 8.29 9.24
N LYS A 29 -2.46 9.08 8.22
CA LYS A 29 -1.38 10.08 8.30
C LYS A 29 -1.72 11.24 9.24
N GLU A 30 -2.97 11.70 9.24
CA GLU A 30 -3.40 12.76 10.17
C GLU A 30 -3.44 12.30 11.63
N ILE A 31 -3.83 11.03 11.87
CA ILE A 31 -3.77 10.46 13.22
C ILE A 31 -2.34 10.33 13.71
N ASP A 32 -1.41 9.92 12.84
CA ASP A 32 0.03 9.91 13.14
C ASP A 32 0.53 11.30 13.53
N ARG A 33 0.18 12.33 12.74
CA ARG A 33 0.52 13.73 13.03
C ARG A 33 -0.04 14.21 14.37
N TYR A 34 -1.34 14.03 14.62
CA TYR A 34 -1.98 14.39 15.89
C TYR A 34 -1.37 13.67 17.09
N TYR A 35 -0.98 12.40 16.90
CA TYR A 35 -0.30 11.64 17.94
C TYR A 35 1.09 12.19 18.23
N ALA A 36 1.87 12.50 17.21
CA ALA A 36 3.20 13.11 17.35
C ALA A 36 3.13 14.49 18.02
N GLU A 37 2.10 15.28 17.69
CA GLU A 37 1.86 16.62 18.24
C GLU A 37 1.12 16.60 19.59
N SER A 38 0.85 15.42 20.16
CA SER A 38 0.17 15.27 21.46
C SER A 38 -1.19 16.00 21.57
N HIS A 39 -1.97 15.98 20.49
CA HIS A 39 -3.33 16.55 20.49
C HIS A 39 -4.24 15.83 21.50
N GLN A 40 -4.99 16.60 22.30
CA GLN A 40 -5.80 16.07 23.41
C GLN A 40 -6.94 15.14 22.95
N ASP A 41 -7.41 15.29 21.72
CA ASP A 41 -8.54 14.56 21.13
C ASP A 41 -8.11 13.38 20.23
N VAL A 42 -6.81 13.09 20.13
CA VAL A 42 -6.26 12.01 19.28
C VAL A 42 -6.92 10.65 19.57
N ASP A 43 -7.25 10.36 20.82
CA ASP A 43 -7.89 9.10 21.21
C ASP A 43 -9.34 8.99 20.70
N ILE A 44 -10.05 10.12 20.57
CA ILE A 44 -11.41 10.16 20.01
C ILE A 44 -11.34 9.82 18.52
N TYR A 45 -10.44 10.47 17.77
CA TYR A 45 -10.27 10.20 16.35
C TYR A 45 -9.76 8.80 16.08
N LYS A 46 -8.84 8.30 16.90
CA LYS A 46 -8.34 6.92 16.80
C LYS A 46 -9.45 5.90 16.98
N LYS A 47 -10.38 6.09 17.91
CA LYS A 47 -11.56 5.21 18.08
C LYS A 47 -12.47 5.22 16.85
N LYS A 48 -12.74 6.41 16.29
CA LYS A 48 -13.54 6.54 15.07
C LYS A 48 -12.84 5.87 13.88
N PHE A 49 -11.54 6.09 13.70
CA PHE A 49 -10.79 5.48 12.61
C PHE A 49 -10.64 3.96 12.76
N ASN A 50 -10.51 3.43 13.97
CA ASN A 50 -10.58 1.99 14.21
C ASN A 50 -11.92 1.40 13.73
N SER A 51 -13.03 2.12 13.92
CA SER A 51 -14.34 1.69 13.44
C SER A 51 -14.38 1.68 11.90
N LEU A 52 -13.85 2.73 11.25
CA LEU A 52 -13.75 2.79 9.79
C LEU A 52 -12.83 1.70 9.22
N MET A 53 -11.70 1.40 9.87
CA MET A 53 -10.84 0.28 9.49
C MET A 53 -11.56 -1.07 9.61
N ASN A 54 -12.42 -1.26 10.61
CA ASN A 54 -13.21 -2.48 10.73
C ASN A 54 -14.18 -2.62 9.55
N GLU A 55 -14.84 -1.53 9.12
CA GLU A 55 -15.68 -1.54 7.93
C GLU A 55 -14.87 -1.77 6.65
N PHE A 56 -13.68 -1.17 6.52
CA PHE A 56 -12.76 -1.44 5.42
C PHE A 56 -12.40 -2.93 5.33
N ASN A 57 -12.04 -3.54 6.46
CA ASN A 57 -11.66 -4.94 6.56
C ASN A 57 -12.85 -5.89 6.30
N LYS A 58 -14.09 -5.45 6.59
CA LYS A 58 -15.31 -6.17 6.19
C LYS A 58 -15.58 -6.04 4.69
N LYS A 59 -15.28 -4.89 4.10
CA LYS A 59 -15.46 -4.62 2.67
C LYS A 59 -14.52 -5.46 1.82
N TYR A 60 -13.23 -5.48 2.15
CA TYR A 60 -12.17 -6.13 1.39
C TYR A 60 -11.58 -7.32 2.15
N LYS A 61 -12.00 -8.55 1.85
CA LYS A 61 -11.69 -9.73 2.69
C LYS A 61 -10.24 -10.19 2.65
N ASN A 62 -9.56 -9.98 1.53
CA ASN A 62 -8.17 -10.41 1.31
C ASN A 62 -7.14 -9.32 1.62
N LEU A 63 -7.60 -8.19 2.18
CA LEU A 63 -6.78 -7.06 2.58
C LEU A 63 -7.16 -6.64 4.00
N LYS A 64 -6.18 -6.30 4.84
CA LYS A 64 -6.46 -5.82 6.19
C LYS A 64 -5.64 -4.58 6.51
N LEU A 65 -6.33 -3.53 6.93
CA LEU A 65 -5.73 -2.35 7.54
C LEU A 65 -5.62 -2.52 9.05
N LYS A 66 -4.50 -2.06 9.61
CA LYS A 66 -4.28 -2.08 11.06
C LYS A 66 -3.38 -0.95 11.52
N ILE A 67 -3.79 -0.23 12.56
CA ILE A 67 -2.91 0.68 13.29
C ILE A 67 -1.97 -0.08 14.21
N VAL A 68 -0.69 0.27 14.15
CA VAL A 68 0.33 -0.10 15.13
C VAL A 68 0.87 1.16 15.79
N LYS A 69 0.76 1.22 17.11
CA LYS A 69 1.32 2.30 17.92
C LYS A 69 2.77 1.97 18.26
N LYS A 70 3.67 2.89 17.97
CA LYS A 70 5.04 2.94 18.51
C LYS A 70 5.15 4.14 19.47
N PRO A 71 6.27 4.30 20.20
CA PRO A 71 6.41 5.41 21.15
C PRO A 71 6.14 6.79 20.52
N ASN A 72 6.66 7.04 19.32
CA ASN A 72 6.66 8.36 18.67
C ASN A 72 5.82 8.44 17.38
N GLU A 73 5.23 7.33 16.94
CA GLU A 73 4.49 7.27 15.68
C GLU A 73 3.31 6.28 15.76
N ILE A 74 2.29 6.53 14.94
CA ILE A 74 1.22 5.61 14.66
C ILE A 74 1.30 5.22 13.18
N ASN A 75 1.55 3.94 12.92
CA ASN A 75 1.68 3.45 11.56
C ASN A 75 0.41 2.70 11.16
N LEU A 76 -0.11 3.04 9.98
CA LEU A 76 -1.12 2.25 9.31
C LEU A 76 -0.40 1.13 8.53
N LYS A 77 -0.64 -0.13 8.91
CA LYS A 77 -0.18 -1.29 8.16
C LYS A 77 -1.20 -1.72 7.13
N ILE A 78 -0.72 -2.15 5.98
CA ILE A 78 -1.49 -2.81 4.93
C ILE A 78 -1.06 -4.28 4.86
N LEU A 79 -1.97 -5.19 5.17
CA LEU A 79 -1.70 -6.62 5.31
C LEU A 79 -2.45 -7.41 4.24
N LEU A 80 -1.71 -8.09 3.38
CA LEU A 80 -2.18 -8.97 2.31
C LEU A 80 -2.42 -10.37 2.87
N ASN A 81 -3.52 -11.00 2.46
CA ASN A 81 -3.91 -12.34 2.93
C ASN A 81 -3.08 -13.46 2.27
N GLU A 82 -1.78 -13.49 2.56
CA GLU A 82 -0.82 -14.47 2.04
C GLU A 82 -0.02 -15.14 3.17
N LYS A 83 0.43 -16.37 2.92
CA LYS A 83 1.16 -17.17 3.92
C LYS A 83 2.65 -16.89 3.95
N SER A 84 3.21 -16.32 2.88
CA SER A 84 4.63 -16.02 2.77
C SER A 84 4.88 -14.90 1.75
N ALA A 85 6.04 -14.24 1.83
CA ALA A 85 6.41 -13.21 0.85
C ALA A 85 6.59 -13.82 -0.57
N ARG A 86 7.05 -15.07 -0.64
CA ARG A 86 7.10 -15.87 -1.87
C ARG A 86 5.71 -16.12 -2.45
N ASP A 87 4.74 -16.51 -1.64
CA ASP A 87 3.36 -16.77 -2.11
C ASP A 87 2.77 -15.49 -2.71
N CYS A 88 2.98 -14.34 -2.06
CA CYS A 88 2.58 -13.04 -2.59
C CYS A 88 3.23 -12.72 -3.94
N PHE A 89 4.49 -13.11 -4.14
CA PHE A 89 5.18 -12.93 -5.40
C PHE A 89 4.61 -13.83 -6.51
N GLU A 90 4.48 -15.12 -6.25
CA GLU A 90 3.97 -16.11 -7.21
C GLU A 90 2.50 -15.81 -7.58
N ASN A 91 1.68 -15.41 -6.60
CA ASN A 91 0.25 -15.15 -6.80
C ASN A 91 -0.04 -13.78 -7.43
N ALA A 92 0.78 -12.76 -7.18
CA ALA A 92 0.48 -11.40 -7.61
C ALA A 92 1.70 -10.65 -8.17
N ALA A 93 2.76 -10.47 -7.37
CA ALA A 93 3.80 -9.50 -7.68
C ALA A 93 4.58 -9.82 -8.98
N SER A 94 4.74 -11.10 -9.31
CA SER A 94 5.36 -11.57 -10.56
C SER A 94 4.56 -11.24 -11.83
N LYS A 95 3.26 -10.94 -11.69
CA LYS A 95 2.34 -10.62 -12.80
C LYS A 95 2.29 -9.13 -13.12
N ILE A 96 2.97 -8.31 -12.31
CA ILE A 96 3.16 -6.89 -12.61
C ILE A 96 4.29 -6.79 -13.65
N ILE A 97 4.02 -6.07 -14.73
CA ILE A 97 5.00 -5.89 -15.81
C ILE A 97 6.22 -5.16 -15.27
N GLY A 98 7.40 -5.60 -15.69
CA GLY A 98 8.66 -4.91 -15.42
C GLY A 98 9.47 -5.47 -14.25
N VAL A 99 9.14 -6.65 -13.69
CA VAL A 99 10.02 -7.29 -12.69
C VAL A 99 11.44 -7.42 -13.27
N GLN A 100 12.39 -6.75 -12.63
CA GLN A 100 13.78 -6.71 -13.04
C GLN A 100 14.64 -7.60 -12.17
N SER A 101 14.42 -7.57 -10.84
CA SER A 101 15.18 -8.38 -9.89
C SER A 101 14.41 -8.62 -8.60
N ILE A 102 14.87 -9.61 -7.84
CA ILE A 102 14.41 -9.89 -6.49
C ILE A 102 15.59 -10.05 -5.53
N GLY A 103 15.32 -10.06 -4.23
CA GLY A 103 16.25 -10.53 -3.22
C GLY A 103 15.57 -10.87 -1.92
N ALA A 104 16.09 -11.85 -1.20
CA ALA A 104 15.61 -12.18 0.14
C ALA A 104 16.18 -11.23 1.20
N SER A 105 17.34 -10.61 0.96
CA SER A 105 18.00 -9.72 1.93
C SER A 105 18.07 -8.25 1.53
N LYS A 106 18.10 -7.93 0.23
CA LYS A 106 18.21 -6.57 -0.32
C LYS A 106 17.73 -6.52 -1.78
N PHE A 107 17.42 -5.32 -2.28
CA PHE A 107 17.10 -5.08 -3.69
C PHE A 107 18.27 -5.45 -4.63
N GLY A 108 17.96 -5.80 -5.88
CA GLY A 108 18.97 -6.03 -6.92
C GLY A 108 19.78 -7.33 -6.79
N THR A 109 19.36 -8.30 -5.97
CA THR A 109 20.20 -9.47 -5.66
C THR A 109 20.24 -10.49 -6.80
N ALA A 110 19.08 -10.87 -7.34
CA ALA A 110 18.95 -11.84 -8.42
C ALA A 110 18.10 -11.24 -9.55
N ILE A 111 18.69 -11.08 -10.73
CA ILE A 111 18.03 -10.50 -11.90
C ILE A 111 17.21 -11.53 -12.66
N VAL A 112 16.10 -11.11 -13.26
CA VAL A 112 15.17 -12.00 -13.99
C VAL A 112 15.83 -12.70 -15.19
N SER A 113 16.87 -12.09 -15.78
CA SER A 113 17.63 -12.67 -16.89
C SER A 113 18.59 -13.79 -16.49
N ASN A 114 18.73 -14.09 -15.18
CA ASN A 114 19.46 -15.23 -14.66
C ASN A 114 18.50 -16.18 -13.91
N PRO A 115 17.82 -17.11 -14.61
CA PRO A 115 16.74 -17.93 -14.04
C PRO A 115 17.16 -18.79 -12.85
N ASP A 116 18.37 -19.35 -12.87
CA ASP A 116 18.87 -20.23 -11.80
C ASP A 116 19.10 -19.43 -10.51
N GLN A 117 19.74 -18.27 -10.64
CA GLN A 117 19.95 -17.37 -9.51
C GLN A 117 18.62 -16.81 -9.00
N PHE A 118 17.71 -16.45 -9.90
CA PHE A 118 16.39 -15.93 -9.56
C PHE A 118 15.57 -16.95 -8.77
N THR A 119 15.48 -18.18 -9.26
CA THR A 119 14.75 -19.27 -8.59
C THR A 119 15.36 -19.56 -7.22
N SER A 120 16.68 -19.71 -7.13
CA SER A 120 17.38 -19.95 -5.86
C SER A 120 17.13 -18.84 -4.84
N GLU A 121 17.07 -17.58 -5.28
CA GLU A 121 16.82 -16.45 -4.40
C GLU A 121 15.37 -16.38 -3.95
N LEU A 122 14.41 -16.69 -4.84
CA LEU A 122 12.99 -16.75 -4.51
C LEU A 122 12.68 -17.84 -3.47
N GLU A 123 13.36 -18.98 -3.53
CA GLU A 123 13.21 -20.07 -2.56
C GLU A 123 13.55 -19.64 -1.12
N LYS A 124 14.45 -18.66 -0.96
CA LYS A 124 14.83 -18.10 0.35
C LYS A 124 13.79 -17.11 0.88
N ALA A 125 12.89 -16.59 0.04
CA ALA A 125 12.00 -15.47 0.33
C ALA A 125 10.74 -15.85 1.14
N LYS A 126 10.90 -16.56 2.26
CA LYS A 126 9.76 -16.95 3.11
C LYS A 126 9.15 -15.76 3.86
N THR A 127 10.00 -15.03 4.58
CA THR A 127 9.55 -13.98 5.50
C THR A 127 9.67 -12.58 4.95
N LYS A 128 10.47 -12.38 3.91
CA LYS A 128 10.67 -11.07 3.31
C LYS A 128 11.12 -11.21 1.87
N LEU A 129 10.79 -10.21 1.07
CA LEU A 129 11.16 -10.16 -0.34
C LEU A 129 11.28 -8.71 -0.77
N TYR A 130 12.41 -8.40 -1.40
CA TYR A 130 12.70 -7.13 -2.05
C TYR A 130 12.51 -7.34 -3.54
N ILE A 131 11.65 -6.55 -4.18
CA ILE A 131 11.36 -6.65 -5.61
C ILE A 131 11.67 -5.32 -6.26
N THR A 132 12.37 -5.35 -7.39
CA THR A 132 12.66 -4.18 -8.19
C THR A 132 11.95 -4.31 -9.53
N TYR A 133 11.22 -3.27 -9.89
CA TYR A 133 10.51 -3.12 -11.15
C TYR A 133 11.17 -2.04 -11.99
N TYR A 134 11.19 -2.23 -13.31
CA TYR A 134 11.59 -1.25 -14.30
C TYR A 134 10.42 -0.93 -15.22
N ASN A 135 10.10 0.36 -15.33
CA ASN A 135 9.19 0.92 -16.30
C ASN A 135 9.94 1.96 -17.15
N PRO A 136 9.93 1.87 -18.49
CA PRO A 136 10.63 2.84 -19.34
C PRO A 136 10.23 4.30 -19.14
N GLN A 137 9.01 4.56 -18.67
CA GLN A 137 8.46 5.91 -18.49
C GLN A 137 8.74 6.49 -17.10
N THR A 138 8.67 5.66 -16.05
CA THR A 138 8.78 6.11 -14.65
C THR A 138 10.09 5.68 -13.98
N GLY A 139 10.94 4.92 -14.67
CA GLY A 139 12.20 4.45 -14.14
C GLY A 139 12.06 3.20 -13.28
N THR A 140 12.85 3.15 -12.20
CA THR A 140 12.93 2.00 -11.31
C THR A 140 12.07 2.23 -10.08
N THR A 141 11.24 1.26 -9.72
CA THR A 141 10.41 1.27 -8.51
C THR A 141 10.69 0.03 -7.68
N ASN A 142 10.64 0.15 -6.37
CA ASN A 142 10.92 -0.93 -5.45
C ASN A 142 9.68 -1.28 -4.62
N VAL A 143 9.50 -2.57 -4.32
CA VAL A 143 8.47 -3.06 -3.40
C VAL A 143 9.14 -3.92 -2.33
N PHE A 144 8.79 -3.68 -1.08
CA PHE A 144 9.22 -4.51 0.03
C PHE A 144 8.04 -5.23 0.68
N LEU A 145 8.12 -6.56 0.68
CA LEU A 145 7.15 -7.44 1.32
C LEU A 145 7.76 -8.03 2.59
N GLN A 146 7.00 -8.02 3.68
CA GLN A 146 7.43 -8.56 4.96
C GLN A 146 6.31 -9.39 5.61
N TYR A 147 6.59 -10.64 5.96
CA TYR A 147 5.66 -11.47 6.70
C TYR A 147 5.55 -11.02 8.16
N ASP A 148 4.37 -10.54 8.55
CA ASP A 148 4.02 -10.22 9.92
C ASP A 148 3.62 -11.52 10.65
N LYS A 149 4.52 -12.02 11.50
CA LYS A 149 4.31 -13.25 12.27
C LYS A 149 3.13 -13.18 13.23
N LYS A 150 2.78 -11.99 13.73
CA LYS A 150 1.69 -11.79 14.69
C LYS A 150 0.34 -11.85 13.98
N GLU A 151 0.25 -11.21 12.83
CA GLU A 151 -0.98 -11.21 12.02
C GLU A 151 -1.09 -12.43 11.10
N LYS A 152 0.00 -13.17 10.91
CA LYS A 152 0.13 -14.29 9.96
C LYS A 152 -0.26 -13.88 8.54
N LYS A 153 0.22 -12.71 8.11
CA LYS A 153 -0.07 -12.07 6.82
C LYS A 153 1.19 -11.42 6.27
N VAL A 154 1.19 -11.07 4.98
CA VAL A 154 2.27 -10.29 4.37
C VAL A 154 1.93 -8.81 4.46
N GLU A 155 2.75 -8.04 5.13
CA GLU A 155 2.75 -6.58 5.09
C GLU A 155 3.42 -6.11 3.79
N ILE A 156 2.76 -5.18 3.11
CA ILE A 156 3.43 -4.34 2.11
C ILE A 156 3.96 -3.11 2.85
N VAL A 157 5.28 -2.91 2.80
CA VAL A 157 5.90 -1.69 3.27
C VAL A 157 5.85 -0.70 2.11
N TYR A 158 5.24 0.45 2.36
CA TYR A 158 4.86 1.39 1.32
C TYR A 158 5.33 2.80 1.65
N GLU A 159 5.49 3.59 0.60
CA GLU A 159 5.64 5.05 0.69
C GLU A 159 4.36 5.71 0.20
N LEU A 160 3.90 6.77 0.89
CA LEU A 160 2.62 7.41 0.55
C LEU A 160 2.60 7.89 -0.90
N GLU A 161 3.67 8.54 -1.35
CA GLU A 161 3.77 9.10 -2.71
C GLU A 161 3.70 8.00 -3.79
N GLU A 162 4.20 6.81 -3.47
CA GLU A 162 4.24 5.67 -4.39
C GLU A 162 2.90 4.94 -4.42
N ILE A 163 2.32 4.60 -3.26
CA ILE A 163 1.06 3.85 -3.19
C ILE A 163 -0.15 4.65 -3.67
N GLU A 164 -0.09 5.98 -3.67
CA GLU A 164 -1.16 6.83 -4.21
C GLU A 164 -1.24 6.82 -5.75
N ASN A 165 -0.14 6.40 -6.39
CA ASN A 165 0.01 6.35 -7.83
C ASN A 165 -0.47 5.00 -8.37
N GLU A 166 -1.55 5.00 -9.15
CA GLU A 166 -2.22 3.76 -9.59
C GLU A 166 -1.35 2.81 -10.44
N PRO A 167 -0.49 3.30 -11.35
CA PRO A 167 0.50 2.46 -12.03
C PRO A 167 1.59 1.89 -11.13
N ASN A 168 1.78 2.39 -9.91
CA ASN A 168 2.84 1.91 -9.02
C ASN A 168 2.55 0.45 -8.58
N PRO A 169 3.57 -0.43 -8.56
CA PRO A 169 3.42 -1.80 -8.09
C PRO A 169 2.79 -1.96 -6.70
N GLU A 170 3.04 -1.04 -5.77
CA GLU A 170 2.44 -1.04 -4.44
C GLU A 170 0.92 -0.92 -4.51
N PHE A 171 0.41 0.07 -5.26
CA PHE A 171 -1.02 0.22 -5.50
C PHE A 171 -1.60 -1.01 -6.18
N GLN A 172 -0.94 -1.50 -7.24
CA GLN A 172 -1.43 -2.64 -8.02
C GLN A 172 -1.57 -3.90 -7.16
N LEU A 173 -0.61 -4.17 -6.28
CA LEU A 173 -0.68 -5.30 -5.34
C LEU A 173 -1.87 -5.16 -4.40
N VAL A 174 -2.01 -4.00 -3.74
CA VAL A 174 -3.07 -3.78 -2.77
C VAL A 174 -4.45 -3.82 -3.44
N ALA A 175 -4.59 -3.23 -4.63
CA ALA A 175 -5.81 -3.28 -5.42
C ALA A 175 -6.16 -4.71 -5.84
N TYR A 176 -5.17 -5.52 -6.23
CA TYR A 176 -5.38 -6.92 -6.54
C TYR A 176 -5.93 -7.69 -5.34
N TYR A 177 -5.32 -7.57 -4.16
CA TYR A 177 -5.82 -8.26 -2.96
C TYR A 177 -7.17 -7.72 -2.47
N ALA A 178 -7.48 -6.45 -2.73
CA ALA A 178 -8.79 -5.91 -2.41
C ALA A 178 -9.89 -6.45 -3.33
N LEU A 179 -9.58 -6.69 -4.61
CA LEU A 179 -10.57 -6.87 -5.67
C LEU A 179 -10.52 -8.24 -6.38
N ASN A 180 -9.57 -9.11 -6.05
CA ASN A 180 -9.48 -10.47 -6.62
C ASN A 180 -10.60 -11.42 -6.14
N GLN A 181 -11.45 -10.95 -5.22
CA GLN A 181 -12.65 -11.62 -4.75
C GLN A 181 -13.80 -10.61 -4.63
N PRO A 182 -15.07 -11.07 -4.58
CA PRO A 182 -16.20 -10.19 -4.34
C PRO A 182 -16.04 -9.37 -3.05
N TYR A 183 -16.27 -8.06 -3.14
CA TYR A 183 -16.21 -7.11 -2.02
C TYR A 183 -17.60 -6.54 -1.71
N ASN A 184 -17.78 -6.00 -0.50
CA ASN A 184 -19.09 -5.47 -0.08
C ASN A 184 -19.32 -4.04 -0.59
N GLU A 185 -20.02 -3.89 -1.69
CA GLU A 185 -20.34 -2.58 -2.29
C GLU A 185 -21.24 -1.69 -1.41
N LYS A 186 -21.95 -2.24 -0.42
CA LYS A 186 -22.86 -1.47 0.45
C LYS A 186 -22.14 -0.60 1.47
N ILE A 187 -20.87 -0.88 1.76
CA ILE A 187 -20.07 -0.13 2.73
C ILE A 187 -19.47 1.09 2.05
N ASN A 188 -19.82 2.30 2.52
CA ASN A 188 -19.42 3.57 1.93
C ASN A 188 -18.28 4.25 2.72
N LEU A 189 -17.07 3.74 2.55
CA LEU A 189 -15.90 4.17 3.32
C LEU A 189 -15.45 5.59 2.97
N HIS A 190 -15.54 5.99 1.70
CA HIS A 190 -15.12 7.32 1.27
C HIS A 190 -15.92 8.42 1.97
N ASP A 191 -17.25 8.33 1.94
CA ASP A 191 -18.10 9.36 2.54
C ASP A 191 -18.05 9.31 4.07
N GLU A 192 -18.08 8.11 4.67
CA GLU A 192 -17.90 7.95 6.13
C GLU A 192 -16.55 8.52 6.59
N GLY A 193 -15.48 8.26 5.85
CA GLY A 193 -14.15 8.78 6.09
C GLY A 193 -14.05 10.30 6.00
N ALA A 194 -14.81 10.93 5.09
CA ALA A 194 -14.85 12.38 4.96
C ALA A 194 -15.42 13.08 6.20
N THR A 195 -16.26 12.40 6.99
CA THR A 195 -16.87 12.96 8.21
C THR A 195 -15.95 13.00 9.43
N LEU A 196 -14.76 12.40 9.36
CA LEU A 196 -13.83 12.32 10.51
C LEU A 196 -13.20 13.66 10.92
N GLY A 197 -13.54 14.77 10.26
CA GLY A 197 -13.20 16.12 10.76
C GLY A 197 -11.74 16.52 10.60
N PHE A 198 -10.91 15.71 9.94
CA PHE A 198 -9.59 16.11 9.47
C PHE A 198 -9.76 17.09 8.30
N SER A 199 -10.09 18.34 8.62
CA SER A 199 -10.30 19.46 7.68
C SER A 199 -9.01 20.22 7.37
N HIS A 200 -7.89 19.86 8.00
CA HIS A 200 -6.57 20.45 7.67
C HIS A 200 -6.03 19.82 6.38
N ILE A 201 -6.65 20.20 5.28
CA ILE A 201 -5.99 20.24 3.98
C ILE A 201 -4.99 21.39 4.10
N PRO A 202 -3.67 21.17 3.93
CA PRO A 202 -2.75 22.28 3.82
C PRO A 202 -3.28 23.18 2.70
N GLY A 203 -3.44 24.48 2.97
CA GLY A 203 -3.99 25.41 1.98
C GLY A 203 -3.21 25.34 0.67
N HIS A 204 -3.74 25.89 -0.43
CA HIS A 204 -3.04 25.93 -1.72
C HIS A 204 -1.57 26.40 -1.60
N VAL A 205 -1.27 27.23 -0.59
CA VAL A 205 0.07 27.71 -0.23
C VAL A 205 0.96 26.61 0.36
N GLU A 206 0.49 25.85 1.36
CA GLU A 206 1.27 24.79 2.01
C GLU A 206 1.42 23.55 1.11
N LYS A 207 0.41 23.28 0.26
CA LYS A 207 0.51 22.28 -0.81
C LYS A 207 1.55 22.72 -1.87
N ALA A 208 1.59 24.00 -2.22
CA ALA A 208 2.62 24.55 -3.12
C ALA A 208 4.02 24.57 -2.49
N GLU A 209 4.16 24.76 -1.18
CA GLU A 209 5.44 24.65 -0.48
C GLU A 209 5.92 23.21 -0.39
N TYR A 210 5.03 22.24 -0.15
CA TYR A 210 5.35 20.81 -0.23
C TYR A 210 5.87 20.44 -1.62
N PHE A 211 5.15 20.80 -2.70
CA PHE A 211 5.61 20.51 -4.07
C PHE A 211 6.88 21.30 -4.46
N ARG A 212 7.05 22.56 -4.03
CA ARG A 212 8.29 23.33 -4.25
C ARG A 212 9.51 22.76 -3.52
N LYS A 213 9.31 22.08 -2.39
CA LYS A 213 10.39 21.43 -1.63
C LYS A 213 10.93 20.18 -2.33
N PHE A 214 10.09 19.51 -3.12
CA PHE A 214 10.41 18.22 -3.75
C PHE A 214 10.49 18.26 -5.28
N ASP A 215 10.15 19.38 -5.93
CA ASP A 215 10.29 19.57 -7.38
C ASP A 215 11.15 20.81 -7.69
N ARG A 216 12.45 20.59 -7.93
CA ARG A 216 13.45 21.67 -8.13
C ARG A 216 13.49 22.26 -9.55
N HIS A 217 12.49 21.99 -10.39
CA HIS A 217 12.44 22.51 -11.77
C HIS A 217 11.12 23.21 -12.12
N ILE A 218 10.82 24.28 -11.40
CA ILE A 218 10.00 25.36 -11.95
C ILE A 218 10.80 26.66 -11.80
N LYS A 219 11.42 27.07 -12.91
CA LYS A 219 11.78 28.46 -13.21
C LYS A 219 10.85 28.92 -14.32
#